data_AF-A0A7C2UPD6-F1
#
_entry.id   AF-A0A7C2UPD6-F1
#
_cell.length_a   1.000
_cell.length_b   1.000
_cell.length_c   1.000
_cell.angle_alpha   90.00
_cell.angle_beta   90.00
_cell.angle_gamma   90.00
#
_symmetry.space_group_name_H-M   'P 1'
#
loop_
_entity.id
_entity.type
_entity.pdbx_description
1 polymer ?
#
loop_
_entity_poly.entity_id
_entity_poly.type
_entity_poly.pdbx_seq_one_letter_code
_entity_poly.pdbx_strand_id
1 'polypeptide(L)'
;MNEALVQLVALAEADARLRTLDGRLADLEREEKRLHDRLAAEEEGFTRRQEAHQALRHSALAKSREADDTDEKIRTYQHKLDHDIIPYKEMEYLREQVTFLRGRLDELADEALRLMAEAEADEGKLREEEVAHEERRGRLEEELAALARRRAEILAEQDALRLKRDELFQRVPARLRGHYERLLGSGGSPVVPVVGG
;
A
#
# COMPACT_ATOMS: atom_id res chain seq x y z
N MET A 1 -49.10 33.78 -4.66
CA MET A 1 -47.63 33.72 -4.83
C MET A 1 -47.35 33.57 -6.32
N ASN A 2 -46.45 34.38 -6.90
CA ASN A 2 -46.25 34.39 -8.35
C ASN A 2 -45.61 33.07 -8.80
N GLU A 3 -46.29 32.31 -9.66
CA GLU A 3 -45.91 30.94 -10.06
C GLU A 3 -44.49 30.87 -10.64
N ALA A 4 -44.08 31.91 -11.38
CA ALA A 4 -42.73 32.03 -11.92
C ALA A 4 -41.64 32.15 -10.83
N LEU A 5 -41.94 32.79 -9.69
CA LEU A 5 -41.02 32.91 -8.56
C LEU A 5 -40.85 31.56 -7.84
N VAL A 6 -41.94 30.79 -7.70
CA VAL A 6 -41.90 29.44 -7.11
C VAL A 6 -41.02 28.50 -7.96
N GLN A 7 -41.17 28.54 -9.29
CA GLN A 7 -40.33 27.74 -10.21
C GLN A 7 -38.84 28.14 -10.13
N LEU A 8 -38.54 29.44 -10.02
CA LEU A 8 -37.17 29.95 -9.90
C LEU A 8 -36.51 29.54 -8.58
N VAL A 9 -37.25 29.57 -7.46
CA VAL A 9 -36.74 29.10 -6.16
C VAL A 9 -36.44 27.60 -6.21
N ALA A 10 -37.36 26.79 -6.75
CA ALA A 10 -37.15 25.35 -6.89
C ALA A 10 -35.93 25.01 -7.78
N LEU A 11 -35.71 25.78 -8.85
CA LEU A 11 -34.53 25.67 -9.70
C LEU A 11 -33.24 26.02 -8.94
N ALA A 12 -33.24 27.12 -8.18
CA ALA A 12 -32.09 27.52 -7.36
C ALA A 12 -31.75 26.50 -6.27
N GLU A 13 -32.76 25.88 -5.66
CA GLU A 13 -32.57 24.78 -4.72
C GLU A 13 -31.95 23.55 -5.39
N ALA A 14 -32.38 23.20 -6.60
CA ALA A 14 -31.80 22.09 -7.36
C ALA A 14 -30.32 22.36 -7.69
N ASP A 15 -29.99 23.56 -8.17
CA ASP A 15 -28.59 23.95 -8.47
C ASP A 15 -27.72 24.04 -7.21
N ALA A 16 -28.28 24.44 -6.06
CA ALA A 16 -27.57 24.44 -4.78
C ALA A 16 -27.29 23.02 -4.28
N ARG A 17 -28.26 22.10 -4.44
CA ARG A 17 -28.08 20.69 -4.12
C ARG A 17 -27.05 20.03 -5.03
N LEU A 18 -27.08 20.30 -6.34
CA LEU A 18 -26.05 19.80 -7.28
C LEU A 18 -24.64 20.22 -6.85
N ARG A 19 -24.43 21.50 -6.54
CA ARG A 19 -23.13 22.00 -6.01
C ARG A 19 -22.71 21.31 -4.71
N THR A 20 -23.67 21.00 -3.84
CA THR A 20 -23.38 20.27 -2.60
C THR A 20 -22.96 18.83 -2.88
N LEU A 21 -23.61 18.16 -3.84
CA LEU A 21 -23.23 16.80 -4.27
C LEU A 21 -21.85 16.80 -4.96
N ASP A 22 -21.54 17.80 -5.78
CA ASP A 22 -20.20 17.96 -6.38
C ASP A 22 -19.10 18.08 -5.31
N GLY A 23 -19.34 18.89 -4.27
CA GLY A 23 -18.42 19.01 -3.14
C GLY A 23 -18.20 17.68 -2.41
N ARG A 24 -19.27 16.93 -2.17
CA ARG A 24 -19.19 15.60 -1.55
C ARG A 24 -18.44 14.60 -2.42
N LEU A 25 -18.63 14.62 -3.74
CA LEU A 25 -17.86 13.78 -4.67
C LEU A 25 -16.38 14.10 -4.61
N ALA A 26 -16.01 15.39 -4.61
CA ALA A 26 -14.62 15.81 -4.49
C ALA A 26 -14.00 15.39 -3.14
N ASP A 27 -14.78 15.39 -2.05
CA ASP A 27 -14.34 14.86 -0.76
C ASP A 27 -14.08 13.35 -0.83
N LEU A 28 -15.01 12.58 -1.40
CA LEU A 28 -14.87 11.13 -1.56
C LEU A 28 -13.69 10.75 -2.46
N GLU A 29 -13.44 11.48 -3.54
CA GLU A 29 -12.29 11.24 -4.42
C GLU A 29 -10.95 11.47 -3.69
N ARG A 30 -10.89 12.46 -2.80
CA ARG A 30 -9.71 12.68 -1.95
C ARG A 30 -9.53 11.57 -0.92
N GLU A 31 -10.63 11.06 -0.37
CA GLU A 31 -10.62 9.95 0.58
C GLU A 31 -10.20 8.64 -0.10
N GLU A 32 -10.76 8.32 -1.26
CA GLU A 32 -10.41 7.16 -2.10
C GLU A 32 -8.92 7.16 -2.44
N LYS A 33 -8.39 8.31 -2.89
CA LYS A 33 -6.95 8.44 -3.15
C LYS A 33 -6.11 8.16 -1.91
N ARG A 34 -6.48 8.71 -0.74
CA ARG A 34 -5.76 8.46 0.51
C ARG A 34 -5.78 6.99 0.92
N LEU A 35 -6.89 6.28 0.70
CA LEU A 35 -6.97 4.86 0.99
C LEU A 35 -6.14 4.02 0.02
N HIS A 36 -6.12 4.36 -1.26
CA HIS A 36 -5.20 3.73 -2.22
C HIS A 36 -3.74 3.95 -1.85
N ASP A 37 -3.36 5.18 -1.46
CA ASP A 37 -2.00 5.48 -1.00
C ASP A 37 -1.63 4.65 0.26
N ARG A 38 -2.59 4.48 1.20
CA ARG A 38 -2.40 3.64 2.39
C ARG A 38 -2.27 2.15 2.05
N LEU A 39 -3.08 1.64 1.12
CA LEU A 39 -3.03 0.26 0.65
C LEU A 39 -1.68 -0.04 0.00
N ALA A 40 -1.22 0.83 -0.91
CA ALA A 40 0.08 0.70 -1.56
C ALA A 40 1.24 0.74 -0.54
N ALA A 41 1.17 1.62 0.46
CA ALA A 41 2.18 1.69 1.52
C ALA A 41 2.22 0.43 2.39
N GLU A 42 1.06 -0.16 2.68
CA GLU A 42 0.94 -1.42 3.44
C GLU A 42 1.52 -2.61 2.64
N GLU A 43 1.22 -2.70 1.33
CA GLU A 43 1.77 -3.72 0.43
C GLU A 43 3.28 -3.59 0.25
N GLU A 44 3.78 -2.37 0.08
CA GLU A 44 5.22 -2.11 -0.02
C GLU A 44 5.93 -2.45 1.29
N GLY A 45 5.34 -2.09 2.43
CA GLY A 45 5.86 -2.42 3.76
C GLY A 45 6.01 -3.93 3.97
N PHE A 46 4.98 -4.71 3.60
CA PHE A 46 5.00 -6.16 3.72
C PHE A 46 5.99 -6.81 2.74
N THR A 47 6.08 -6.30 1.51
CA THR A 47 7.06 -6.77 0.52
C THR A 47 8.50 -6.59 1.04
N ARG A 48 8.84 -5.41 1.57
CA ARG A 48 10.16 -5.16 2.17
C ARG A 48 10.45 -6.10 3.34
N ARG A 49 9.43 -6.44 4.12
CA ARG A 49 9.56 -7.38 5.25
C ARG A 49 9.85 -8.81 4.78
N GLN A 50 9.22 -9.25 3.70
CA GLN A 50 9.52 -10.53 3.05
C GLN A 50 10.93 -10.56 2.45
N GLU A 51 11.35 -9.48 1.78
CA GLU A 51 12.71 -9.35 1.24
C GLU A 51 13.76 -9.41 2.35
N ALA A 52 13.53 -8.75 3.49
CA ALA A 52 14.43 -8.83 4.64
C ALA A 52 14.56 -10.26 5.19
N HIS A 53 13.44 -11.00 5.27
CA HIS A 53 13.46 -12.41 5.66
C HIS A 53 14.26 -13.28 4.67
N GLN A 54 14.03 -13.08 3.37
CA GLN A 54 14.77 -13.81 2.32
C GLN A 54 16.27 -13.51 2.39
N ALA A 55 16.66 -12.25 2.60
CA ALA A 55 18.06 -11.85 2.75
C ALA A 55 18.72 -12.55 3.96
N LEU A 56 18.02 -12.62 5.10
CA LEU A 56 18.49 -13.34 6.28
C LEU A 56 18.71 -14.83 6.00
N ARG A 57 17.74 -15.48 5.33
CA ARG A 57 17.84 -16.89 4.93
C ARG A 57 18.98 -17.14 3.96
N HIS A 58 19.19 -16.25 2.99
CA HIS A 58 20.33 -16.32 2.08
C HIS A 58 21.66 -16.18 2.80
N SER A 59 21.75 -15.27 3.78
CA SER A 59 22.94 -15.11 4.62
C SER A 59 23.24 -16.39 5.42
N ALA A 60 22.23 -17.00 6.02
CA ALA A 60 22.38 -18.27 6.76
C ALA A 60 22.90 -19.40 5.85
N LEU A 61 22.32 -19.55 4.65
CA LEU A 61 22.74 -20.55 3.68
C LEU A 61 24.16 -20.30 3.15
N ALA A 62 24.52 -19.03 2.89
CA ALA A 62 25.86 -18.67 2.45
C ALA A 62 26.90 -19.03 3.51
N LYS A 63 26.60 -18.78 4.79
CA LYS A 63 27.47 -19.12 5.91
C LYS A 63 27.62 -20.62 6.11
N SER A 64 26.54 -21.37 5.98
CA SER A 64 26.60 -22.84 5.99
C SER A 64 27.50 -23.39 4.89
N ARG A 65 27.40 -22.85 3.67
CA ARG A 65 28.27 -23.26 2.55
C ARG A 65 29.73 -22.91 2.79
N GLU A 66 30.00 -21.73 3.39
CA GLU A 66 31.37 -21.34 3.76
C GLU A 66 31.99 -22.33 4.76
N ALA A 67 31.18 -22.84 5.70
CA ALA A 67 31.61 -23.89 6.63
C ALA A 67 31.87 -25.22 5.91
N ASP A 68 30.96 -25.66 5.03
CA ASP A 68 31.12 -26.89 4.26
C ASP A 68 32.39 -26.87 3.37
N ASP A 69 32.62 -25.76 2.66
CA ASP A 69 33.83 -25.56 1.83
C ASP A 69 35.12 -25.57 2.68
N THR A 70 35.04 -25.08 3.92
CA THR A 70 36.16 -25.08 4.86
C THR A 70 36.45 -26.48 5.37
N ASP A 71 35.42 -27.25 5.71
CA ASP A 71 35.55 -28.66 6.09
C ASP A 71 36.13 -29.51 4.95
N GLU A 72 35.70 -29.29 3.71
CA GLU A 72 36.26 -29.99 2.54
C GLU A 72 37.76 -29.70 2.36
N LYS A 73 38.19 -28.44 2.54
CA LYS A 73 39.62 -28.08 2.52
C LYS A 73 40.40 -28.77 3.62
N ILE A 74 39.85 -28.83 4.83
CA ILE A 74 40.44 -29.52 5.98
C ILE A 74 40.64 -31.00 5.66
N ARG A 75 39.62 -31.68 5.14
CA ARG A 75 39.69 -33.10 4.75
C ARG A 75 40.74 -33.33 3.66
N THR A 76 40.81 -32.44 2.68
CA THR A 76 41.82 -32.50 1.61
C THR A 76 43.24 -32.37 2.17
N TYR A 77 43.49 -31.44 3.08
CA TYR A 77 44.81 -31.26 3.69
C TYR A 77 45.19 -32.40 4.64
N GLN A 78 44.23 -32.93 5.39
CA GLN A 78 44.42 -34.12 6.22
C GLN A 78 44.78 -35.34 5.38
N HIS A 79 44.05 -35.58 4.28
CA HIS A 79 44.36 -36.68 3.38
C HIS A 79 45.81 -36.58 2.85
N LYS A 80 46.25 -35.39 2.45
CA LYS A 80 47.65 -35.18 2.02
C LYS A 80 48.66 -35.45 3.14
N LEU A 81 48.36 -35.03 4.37
CA LEU A 81 49.22 -35.29 5.53
C LEU A 81 49.35 -36.78 5.86
N ASP A 82 48.25 -37.54 5.69
CA ASP A 82 48.16 -38.94 6.11
C ASP A 82 48.61 -39.94 5.03
N HIS A 83 48.47 -39.58 3.76
CA HIS A 83 48.65 -40.52 2.63
C HIS A 83 49.77 -40.15 1.65
N ASP A 84 50.16 -38.88 1.56
CA ASP A 84 51.17 -38.45 0.59
C ASP A 84 52.57 -38.36 1.21
N ILE A 85 53.59 -38.69 0.43
CA ILE A 85 55.00 -38.48 0.83
C ILE A 85 55.36 -37.03 0.51
N ILE A 86 55.36 -36.19 1.53
CA ILE A 86 55.63 -34.75 1.42
C ILE A 86 56.87 -34.32 2.22
N PRO A 87 57.61 -33.28 1.78
CA PRO A 87 58.73 -32.72 2.52
C PRO A 87 58.32 -32.21 3.91
N TYR A 88 59.22 -32.31 4.90
CA TYR A 88 58.95 -31.91 6.29
C TYR A 88 58.40 -30.49 6.44
N LYS A 89 58.95 -29.51 5.70
CA LYS A 89 58.48 -28.12 5.73
C LYS A 89 57.04 -27.97 5.22
N GLU A 90 56.66 -28.76 4.22
CA GLU A 90 55.29 -28.78 3.68
C GLU A 90 54.33 -29.44 4.66
N MET A 91 54.77 -30.49 5.36
CA MET A 91 54.01 -31.13 6.44
C MET A 91 53.72 -30.16 7.60
N GLU A 92 54.72 -29.43 8.10
CA GLU A 92 54.51 -28.43 9.17
C GLU A 92 53.52 -27.34 8.73
N TYR A 93 53.69 -26.81 7.53
CA TYR A 93 52.77 -25.81 6.96
C TYR A 93 51.34 -26.33 6.84
N LEU A 94 51.14 -27.55 6.33
CA LEU A 94 49.81 -28.14 6.22
C LEU A 94 49.17 -28.40 7.60
N ARG A 95 49.96 -28.76 8.62
CA ARG A 95 49.47 -28.91 10.00
C ARG A 95 49.01 -27.58 10.60
N GLU A 96 49.78 -26.51 10.41
CA GLU A 96 49.39 -25.17 10.84
C GLU A 96 48.10 -24.73 10.13
N GLN A 97 48.00 -24.97 8.83
CA GLN A 97 46.80 -24.65 8.05
C GLN A 97 45.57 -25.44 8.49
N VAL A 98 45.69 -26.74 8.78
CA VAL A 98 44.58 -27.54 9.30
C VAL A 98 44.12 -27.02 10.66
N THR A 99 45.04 -26.68 11.57
CA THR A 99 44.69 -26.11 12.88
C THR A 99 43.99 -24.77 12.74
N PHE A 100 44.50 -23.89 11.89
CA PHE A 100 43.88 -22.60 11.61
C PHE A 100 42.47 -22.75 11.02
N LEU A 101 42.32 -23.61 9.99
CA LEU A 101 41.04 -23.82 9.34
C LEU A 101 40.01 -24.49 10.27
N ARG A 102 40.43 -25.36 11.19
CA ARG A 102 39.53 -25.94 12.21
C ARG A 102 38.99 -24.86 13.14
N GLY A 103 39.84 -23.95 13.63
CA GLY A 103 39.37 -22.81 14.43
C GLY A 103 38.40 -21.91 13.65
N ARG A 104 38.67 -21.69 12.36
CA ARG A 104 37.77 -20.93 11.48
C ARG A 104 36.45 -21.66 11.21
N LEU A 105 36.48 -22.99 11.08
CA LEU A 105 35.29 -23.82 10.87
C LEU A 105 34.34 -23.72 12.06
N ASP A 106 34.87 -23.78 13.28
CA ASP A 106 34.06 -23.65 14.50
C ASP A 106 33.35 -22.28 14.54
N GLU A 107 34.05 -21.18 14.23
CA GLU A 107 33.45 -19.85 14.12
C GLU A 107 32.34 -19.79 13.06
N LEU A 108 32.60 -20.36 11.87
CA LEU A 108 31.62 -20.35 10.77
C LEU A 108 30.39 -21.21 11.07
N ALA A 109 30.59 -22.35 11.74
CA ALA A 109 29.50 -23.23 12.16
C ALA A 109 28.61 -22.54 13.21
N ASP A 110 29.22 -21.87 14.19
CA ASP A 110 28.49 -21.09 15.20
C ASP A 110 27.72 -19.92 14.57
N GLU A 111 28.35 -19.18 13.64
CA GLU A 111 27.69 -18.11 12.88
C GLU A 111 26.51 -18.64 12.05
N ALA A 112 26.69 -19.77 11.35
CA ALA A 112 25.64 -20.38 10.53
C ALA A 112 24.46 -20.84 11.40
N LEU A 113 24.71 -21.54 12.50
CA LEU A 113 23.68 -21.99 13.44
C LEU A 113 22.90 -20.82 14.02
N ARG A 114 23.59 -19.74 14.41
CA ARG A 114 22.94 -18.53 14.91
C ARG A 114 22.04 -17.89 13.86
N LEU A 115 22.52 -17.73 12.62
CA LEU A 115 21.72 -17.13 11.54
C LEU A 115 20.53 -18.02 11.15
N MET A 116 20.68 -19.35 11.21
CA MET A 116 19.56 -20.28 10.98
C MET A 116 18.49 -20.14 12.06
N ALA A 117 18.88 -20.09 13.33
CA ALA A 117 17.95 -19.89 14.44
C ALA A 117 17.25 -18.53 14.35
N GLU A 118 17.97 -17.48 13.93
CA GLU A 118 17.41 -16.16 13.69
C GLU A 118 16.40 -16.18 12.53
N ALA A 119 16.72 -16.86 11.43
CA ALA A 119 15.82 -17.01 10.28
C ALA A 119 14.54 -17.79 10.64
N GLU A 120 14.65 -18.86 11.44
CA GLU A 120 13.49 -19.65 11.88
C GLU A 120 12.58 -18.84 12.82
N ALA A 121 13.18 -18.11 13.77
CA ALA A 121 12.41 -17.20 14.63
C ALA A 121 11.75 -16.06 13.83
N ASP A 122 12.44 -15.56 12.81
CA ASP A 122 11.93 -14.53 11.91
C ASP A 122 10.79 -15.04 11.01
N GLU A 123 10.83 -16.30 10.58
CA GLU A 123 9.75 -16.96 9.83
C GLU A 123 8.47 -17.04 10.65
N GLY A 124 8.57 -17.38 11.94
CA GLY A 124 7.44 -17.38 12.86
C GLY A 124 6.76 -16.01 12.94
N LYS A 125 7.56 -14.95 13.11
CA LYS A 125 7.07 -13.57 13.12
C LYS A 125 6.48 -13.14 11.78
N LEU A 126 7.11 -13.53 10.67
CA LEU A 126 6.64 -13.20 9.34
C LEU A 126 5.23 -13.76 9.08
N ARG A 127 4.95 -14.98 9.55
CA ARG A 127 3.60 -15.58 9.45
C ARG A 127 2.55 -14.83 10.28
N GLU A 128 2.91 -14.40 11.48
CA GLU A 128 2.01 -13.57 12.31
C GLU A 128 1.75 -12.21 11.64
N GLU A 129 2.78 -11.60 11.08
CA GLU A 129 2.70 -10.34 10.34
C GLU A 129 1.91 -10.49 9.03
N GLU A 130 2.00 -11.63 8.35
CA GLU A 130 1.23 -11.96 7.14
C GLU A 130 -0.26 -11.98 7.43
N VAL A 131 -0.70 -12.69 8.47
CA VAL A 131 -2.11 -12.69 8.90
C VAL A 131 -2.56 -11.27 9.24
N ALA A 132 -1.76 -10.53 10.00
CA ALA A 132 -2.09 -9.16 10.36
C ALA A 132 -2.12 -8.21 9.14
N HIS A 133 -1.26 -8.45 8.15
CA HIS A 133 -1.24 -7.71 6.88
C HIS A 133 -2.49 -8.00 6.05
N GLU A 134 -2.88 -9.27 5.91
CA GLU A 134 -4.10 -9.66 5.20
C GLU A 134 -5.35 -9.06 5.84
N GLU A 135 -5.43 -9.03 7.17
CA GLU A 135 -6.52 -8.36 7.88
C GLU A 135 -6.55 -6.86 7.62
N ARG A 136 -5.40 -6.18 7.65
CA ARG A 136 -5.31 -4.73 7.36
C ARG A 136 -5.68 -4.45 5.92
N ARG A 137 -5.18 -5.24 4.97
CA ARG A 137 -5.51 -5.16 3.55
C ARG A 137 -7.00 -5.32 3.31
N GLY A 138 -7.60 -6.37 3.88
CA GLY A 138 -9.03 -6.63 3.76
C GLY A 138 -9.90 -5.47 4.29
N ARG A 139 -9.53 -4.88 5.43
CA ARG A 139 -10.24 -3.69 5.95
C ARG A 139 -10.15 -2.49 5.00
N LEU A 140 -8.97 -2.23 4.42
CA LEU A 140 -8.79 -1.13 3.45
C LEU A 140 -9.58 -1.38 2.17
N GLU A 141 -9.62 -2.61 1.69
CA GLU A 141 -10.41 -3.00 0.51
C GLU A 141 -11.93 -2.87 0.77
N GLU A 142 -12.39 -3.25 1.96
CA GLU A 142 -13.78 -3.05 2.39
C GLU A 142 -14.15 -1.56 2.46
N GLU A 143 -13.26 -0.72 3.02
CA GLU A 143 -13.44 0.74 3.06
C GLU A 143 -13.52 1.34 1.64
N LEU A 144 -12.63 0.93 0.73
CA LEU A 144 -12.66 1.33 -0.67
C LEU A 144 -13.95 0.90 -1.37
N ALA A 145 -14.40 -0.33 -1.15
CA ALA A 145 -15.65 -0.83 -1.72
C ALA A 145 -16.87 -0.06 -1.19
N ALA A 146 -16.87 0.31 0.10
CA ALA A 146 -17.92 1.13 0.69
C ALA A 146 -17.94 2.56 0.08
N LEU A 147 -16.77 3.17 -0.12
CA LEU A 147 -16.66 4.47 -0.80
C LEU A 147 -17.15 4.40 -2.24
N ALA A 148 -16.79 3.35 -2.99
CA ALA A 148 -17.22 3.16 -4.36
C ALA A 148 -18.76 3.08 -4.47
N ARG A 149 -19.41 2.35 -3.55
CA ARG A 149 -20.88 2.29 -3.47
C ARG A 149 -21.48 3.67 -3.19
N ARG A 150 -20.93 4.39 -2.21
CA ARG A 150 -21.41 5.73 -1.85
C ARG A 150 -21.23 6.74 -2.98
N ARG A 151 -20.13 6.64 -3.72
CA ARG A 151 -19.88 7.47 -4.92
C ARG A 151 -20.91 7.17 -5.99
N ALA A 152 -21.20 5.90 -6.25
CA ALA A 152 -22.23 5.50 -7.22
C ALA A 152 -23.62 6.02 -6.84
N GLU A 153 -23.99 5.96 -5.55
CA GLU A 153 -25.26 6.51 -5.05
C GLU A 153 -25.36 8.03 -5.29
N ILE A 154 -24.30 8.78 -4.99
CA ILE A 154 -24.28 10.24 -5.19
C ILE A 154 -24.32 10.59 -6.68
N LEU A 155 -23.63 9.84 -7.54
CA LEU A 155 -23.69 10.04 -8.99
C LEU A 155 -25.11 9.80 -9.52
N ALA A 156 -25.78 8.74 -9.07
CA ALA A 156 -27.17 8.47 -9.43
C ALA A 156 -28.12 9.58 -8.93
N GLU A 157 -27.92 10.09 -7.71
CA GLU A 157 -28.68 11.22 -7.18
C GLU A 157 -28.44 12.49 -8.02
N GLN A 158 -27.20 12.75 -8.41
CA GLN A 158 -26.83 13.88 -9.25
C GLN A 158 -27.51 13.80 -10.62
N ASP A 159 -27.50 12.64 -11.28
CA ASP A 159 -28.13 12.47 -12.58
C ASP A 159 -29.65 12.64 -12.51
N ALA A 160 -30.30 12.07 -11.48
CA ALA A 160 -31.73 12.29 -11.25
C ALA A 160 -32.06 13.77 -10.98
N LEU A 161 -31.20 14.47 -10.23
CA LEU A 161 -31.37 15.88 -9.92
C LEU A 161 -31.13 16.78 -11.14
N ARG A 162 -30.20 16.44 -12.03
CA ARG A 162 -29.97 17.13 -13.31
C ARG A 162 -31.20 17.04 -14.22
N LEU A 163 -31.79 15.85 -14.36
CA LEU A 163 -33.03 15.67 -15.12
C LEU A 163 -34.16 16.55 -14.55
N LYS A 164 -34.34 16.54 -13.22
CA LYS A 164 -35.33 17.38 -12.54
C LYS A 164 -35.05 18.88 -12.72
N ARG A 165 -33.78 19.29 -12.65
CA ARG A 165 -33.34 20.66 -12.88
C ARG A 165 -33.71 21.12 -14.29
N ASP A 166 -33.52 20.28 -15.30
CA ASP A 166 -33.87 20.61 -16.68
C ASP A 166 -35.39 20.73 -16.89
N GLU A 167 -36.18 19.86 -16.27
CA GLU A 167 -37.64 20.00 -16.25
C GLU A 167 -38.10 21.31 -15.61
N LEU A 168 -37.53 21.68 -14.46
CA LEU A 168 -37.82 22.95 -13.77
C LEU A 168 -37.41 24.14 -14.63
N PHE A 169 -36.24 24.08 -15.26
CA PHE A 169 -35.75 25.11 -16.16
C PHE A 169 -36.72 25.35 -17.33
N GLN A 170 -37.30 24.29 -17.90
CA GLN A 170 -38.30 24.38 -18.97
C GLN A 170 -39.65 24.96 -18.51
N ARG A 171 -39.96 24.94 -17.21
CA ARG A 171 -41.18 25.57 -16.66
C ARG A 171 -41.00 27.06 -16.36
N VAL A 172 -39.76 27.53 -16.18
CA VAL A 172 -39.48 28.95 -15.98
C VAL A 172 -39.75 29.74 -17.28
N PRO A 173 -40.38 30.93 -17.24
CA PRO A 173 -40.57 31.77 -18.42
C PRO A 173 -39.26 32.13 -19.11
N ALA A 174 -39.21 32.07 -20.45
CA ALA A 174 -37.99 32.27 -21.25
C ALA A 174 -37.23 33.57 -20.93
N ARG A 175 -37.96 34.67 -20.69
CA ARG A 175 -37.37 35.96 -20.30
C ARG A 175 -36.56 35.91 -19.00
N LEU A 176 -36.93 35.04 -18.07
CA LEU A 176 -36.26 34.92 -16.76
C LEU A 176 -35.09 33.93 -16.81
N ARG A 177 -35.14 32.92 -17.70
CA ARG A 177 -34.06 31.93 -17.87
C ARG A 177 -32.71 32.59 -18.17
N GLY A 178 -32.66 33.50 -19.14
CA GLY A 178 -31.42 34.17 -19.53
C GLY A 178 -30.86 35.14 -18.49
N HIS A 179 -31.68 35.61 -17.54
CA HIS A 179 -31.20 36.37 -16.38
C HIS A 179 -30.68 35.43 -15.29
N TYR A 180 -31.40 34.34 -15.03
CA TYR A 180 -31.03 33.31 -14.08
C TYR A 180 -29.67 32.68 -14.42
N GLU A 181 -29.46 32.24 -15.65
CA GLU A 181 -28.19 31.60 -16.07
C GLU A 181 -26.99 32.55 -16.00
N ARG A 182 -27.18 33.83 -16.35
CA ARG A 182 -26.12 34.84 -16.20
C ARG A 182 -25.71 35.01 -14.74
N LEU A 183 -26.68 35.07 -13.83
CA LEU A 183 -26.41 35.17 -12.40
C LEU A 183 -25.77 33.90 -11.85
N LEU A 184 -26.20 32.73 -12.32
CA LEU A 184 -25.60 31.44 -11.93
C LEU A 184 -24.12 31.36 -12.35
N GLY A 185 -23.82 31.77 -13.59
CA GLY A 185 -22.45 31.81 -14.12
C GLY A 185 -21.51 32.78 -13.40
N SER A 186 -22.06 33.77 -12.68
CA SER A 186 -21.27 34.70 -11.87
C SER A 186 -20.84 34.16 -10.49
N GLY A 187 -21.19 32.91 -10.17
CA GLY A 187 -20.72 32.18 -8.98
C GLY A 187 -21.60 32.31 -7.73
N GLY A 188 -22.76 32.98 -7.82
CA GLY A 188 -23.70 33.17 -6.70
C GLY A 188 -24.97 32.30 -6.79
N SER A 189 -25.81 32.36 -5.75
CA SER A 189 -27.20 31.88 -5.86
C SER A 189 -28.02 32.92 -6.63
N PRO A 190 -28.62 32.58 -7.79
CA PRO A 190 -29.37 33.54 -8.59
C PRO A 190 -30.64 34.05 -7.90
N VAL A 191 -31.14 33.30 -6.92
CA VAL A 191 -32.33 33.61 -6.14
C VAL A 191 -31.97 33.51 -4.66
N VAL A 192 -32.30 34.55 -3.90
CA VAL A 192 -32.10 34.61 -2.45
C VAL A 192 -33.35 35.20 -1.79
N PRO A 193 -33.77 34.69 -0.62
CA PRO A 193 -34.82 35.32 0.16
C PRO A 193 -34.33 36.63 0.77
N VAL A 194 -35.18 37.66 0.77
CA VAL A 194 -34.91 38.90 1.52
C VAL A 194 -35.17 38.62 2.99
N VAL A 195 -34.14 38.70 3.82
CA VAL A 195 -34.24 38.53 5.28
C VAL A 195 -33.88 39.86 5.93
N GLY A 196 -34.82 40.48 6.65
CA GLY A 196 -34.57 41.68 7.46
C GLY A 196 -34.95 43.03 6.86
N GLY A 197 -35.45 43.09 5.62
CA GLY A 197 -35.90 44.33 4.97
C GLY A 197 -34.78 45.06 4.23
#